data_AF-A0A8B3FNQ4-F1
#
_entry.id   AF-A0A8B3FNQ4-F1
#
_cell.length_a   1.000
_cell.length_b   1.000
_cell.length_c   1.000
_cell.angle_alpha   90.00
_cell.angle_beta   90.00
_cell.angle_gamma   90.00
#
_symmetry.space_group_name_H-M   'P 1'
#
loop_
_entity.id
_entity.type
_entity.pdbx_description
1 polymer ?
#
loop_
_entity_poly.entity_id
_entity_poly.type
_entity_poly.pdbx_seq_one_letter_code
_entity_poly.pdbx_strand_id
1 'polypeptide(L)'
;MSTRKPPGPRRDCHCPKARHEHGTLGAYQRDSCRCDECRAANAARWYTYTTAGPLVDAAPVRERIALLLAEGAQSADITRRTGISGRTIARIRDDVTPRVTTPTAAAILALRPRCTRRGARRRIQALHAVGWRLNDISACAHVSPYMVQSILRDDPDRMRPRAATLARVYALYDRAVRRNLTPPGGRSQRAIRRAAQLGWVSPMRWADIDHDEQPEPVLRRRGADALAEDLAHGMTVHDIARARHVSTESAASAIYRATGRWPSRDQRKEAA
;
A
#
# COMPACT_ATOMS: atom_id res chain seq x y z
N MET A 1 6.61 58.31 -7.67
CA MET A 1 7.80 57.83 -8.39
C MET A 1 8.60 56.92 -7.46
N SER A 2 8.61 55.60 -7.70
CA SER A 2 9.31 54.64 -6.85
C SER A 2 10.81 54.71 -7.12
N THR A 3 11.58 55.26 -6.19
CA THR A 3 13.05 55.30 -6.28
C THR A 3 13.61 53.88 -6.18
N ARG A 4 14.05 53.30 -7.30
CA ARG A 4 14.80 52.03 -7.27
C ARG A 4 16.10 52.25 -6.51
N LYS A 5 16.33 51.43 -5.49
CA LYS A 5 17.60 51.36 -4.76
C LYS A 5 18.74 51.05 -5.76
N PRO A 6 19.89 51.74 -5.69
CA PRO A 6 20.99 51.49 -6.62
C PRO A 6 21.52 50.06 -6.49
N PRO A 7 22.04 49.47 -7.59
CA PRO A 7 22.64 48.15 -7.57
C PRO A 7 23.83 48.13 -6.61
N GLY A 8 23.88 47.09 -5.79
CA GLY A 8 24.95 46.86 -4.83
C GLY A 8 26.25 46.42 -5.52
N PRO A 9 27.39 46.48 -4.80
CA PRO A 9 28.69 46.26 -5.39
C PRO A 9 28.83 44.84 -5.97
N ARG A 10 29.30 44.78 -7.21
CA ARG A 10 29.76 43.56 -7.87
C ARG A 10 31.20 43.28 -7.42
N ARG A 11 31.48 42.07 -6.95
CA ARG A 11 32.82 41.62 -6.52
C ARG A 11 33.22 40.40 -7.31
N ASP A 12 34.45 40.41 -7.81
CA ASP A 12 35.02 39.27 -8.50
C ASP A 12 35.36 38.16 -7.50
N CYS A 13 35.38 36.92 -7.99
CA CYS A 13 35.67 35.77 -7.17
C CYS A 13 37.16 35.74 -6.79
N HIS A 14 37.45 35.66 -5.49
CA HIS A 14 38.81 35.53 -4.96
C HIS A 14 39.11 34.13 -4.40
N CYS A 15 38.22 33.16 -4.62
CA CYS A 15 38.40 31.81 -4.13
C CYS A 15 39.54 31.07 -4.87
N PRO A 16 40.50 30.46 -4.16
CA PRO A 16 41.65 29.80 -4.79
C PRO A 16 41.30 28.49 -5.52
N LYS A 17 40.12 27.91 -5.23
CA LYS A 17 39.71 26.58 -5.73
C LYS A 17 38.58 26.60 -6.76
N ALA A 18 37.91 27.74 -6.93
CA ALA A 18 36.74 27.84 -7.80
C ALA A 18 36.55 29.28 -8.26
N ARG A 19 36.00 29.47 -9.46
CA ARG A 19 35.49 30.76 -9.94
C ARG A 19 33.98 30.73 -9.84
N HIS A 20 33.40 31.42 -8.85
CA HIS A 20 31.94 31.49 -8.73
C HIS A 20 31.37 32.49 -9.73
N GLU A 21 30.32 32.08 -10.42
CA GLU A 21 29.58 32.95 -11.34
C GLU A 21 28.61 33.85 -10.59
N HIS A 22 28.44 35.08 -11.06
CA HIS A 22 27.40 35.98 -10.55
C HIS A 22 26.00 35.41 -10.79
N GLY A 23 25.05 35.78 -9.94
CA GLY A 23 23.72 35.17 -9.95
C GLY A 23 23.66 33.80 -9.27
N THR A 24 24.73 33.38 -8.59
CA THR A 24 24.75 32.15 -7.78
C THR A 24 24.83 32.44 -6.29
N LEU A 25 24.43 31.47 -5.47
CA LEU A 25 24.58 31.55 -4.01
C LEU A 25 26.05 31.57 -3.58
N GLY A 26 26.94 30.91 -4.35
CA GLY A 26 28.38 30.87 -4.09
C GLY A 26 29.01 32.26 -4.13
N ALA A 27 28.71 33.04 -5.16
CA ALA A 27 29.19 34.42 -5.29
C ALA A 27 28.63 35.34 -4.18
N TYR A 28 27.38 35.13 -3.75
CA TYR A 28 26.80 35.90 -2.65
C TYR A 28 27.43 35.56 -1.28
N GLN A 29 27.55 34.27 -0.95
CA GLN A 29 27.98 33.83 0.39
C GLN A 29 29.50 33.81 0.57
N ARG A 30 30.26 33.38 -0.44
CA ARG A 30 31.71 33.20 -0.34
C ARG A 30 32.48 34.43 -0.80
N ASP A 31 32.11 35.01 -1.93
CA ASP A 31 32.81 36.19 -2.48
C ASP A 31 32.22 37.51 -1.95
N SER A 32 31.21 37.43 -1.09
CA SER A 32 30.50 38.57 -0.51
C SER A 32 29.95 39.55 -1.57
N CYS A 33 29.64 39.04 -2.77
CA CYS A 33 29.06 39.85 -3.84
C CYS A 33 27.64 40.28 -3.47
N ARG A 34 27.29 41.54 -3.77
CA ARG A 34 25.98 42.13 -3.45
C ARG A 34 25.31 42.75 -4.67
N CYS A 35 25.72 42.37 -5.88
CA CYS A 35 24.99 42.74 -7.11
C CYS A 35 23.55 42.20 -7.09
N ASP A 36 22.68 42.77 -7.92
CA ASP A 36 21.25 42.44 -7.91
C ASP A 36 20.99 40.96 -8.24
N GLU A 37 21.74 40.37 -9.17
CA GLU A 37 21.64 38.95 -9.52
C GLU A 37 21.99 38.03 -8.33
N CYS A 38 23.08 38.30 -7.63
CA CYS A 38 23.48 37.55 -6.44
C CYS A 38 22.48 37.73 -5.29
N ARG A 39 21.91 38.94 -5.13
CA ARG A 39 20.83 39.19 -4.16
C ARG A 39 19.55 38.46 -4.54
N ALA A 40 19.18 38.43 -5.81
CA ALA A 40 18.02 37.69 -6.31
C ALA A 40 18.20 36.18 -6.09
N ALA A 41 19.38 35.63 -6.36
CA ALA A 41 19.70 34.23 -6.10
C ALA A 41 19.62 33.87 -4.61
N ASN A 42 20.17 34.73 -3.73
CA ASN A 42 20.05 34.56 -2.29
C ASN A 42 18.61 34.73 -1.79
N ALA A 43 17.84 35.67 -2.35
CA ALA A 43 16.43 35.89 -2.03
C ALA A 43 15.57 34.70 -2.46
N ALA A 44 15.77 34.15 -3.66
CA ALA A 44 15.11 32.93 -4.12
C ALA A 44 15.44 31.72 -3.22
N ARG A 45 16.69 31.66 -2.73
CA ARG A 45 17.10 30.65 -1.74
C ARG A 45 16.40 30.85 -0.39
N TRP A 46 16.33 32.08 0.10
CA TRP A 46 15.61 32.43 1.32
C TRP A 46 14.12 32.12 1.20
N TYR A 47 13.51 32.45 0.06
CA TYR A 47 12.10 32.18 -0.22
C TYR A 47 11.78 30.69 -0.17
N THR A 48 12.66 29.84 -0.72
CA THR A 48 12.51 28.37 -0.61
C THR A 48 12.63 27.87 0.83
N TYR A 49 13.43 28.53 1.68
CA TYR A 49 13.50 28.17 3.10
C TYR A 49 12.31 28.68 3.91
N THR A 50 11.84 29.90 3.66
CA THR A 50 10.70 30.48 4.37
C THR A 50 9.38 29.83 3.99
N THR A 51 9.25 29.33 2.76
CA THR A 51 8.06 28.57 2.31
C THR A 51 8.09 27.09 2.71
N ALA A 52 9.23 26.55 3.12
CA ALA A 52 9.36 25.15 3.55
C ALA A 52 8.72 24.87 4.93
N GLY A 53 8.20 25.88 5.62
CA GLY A 53 7.55 25.77 6.92
C GLY A 53 8.54 25.60 8.09
N PRO A 54 8.03 25.56 9.34
CA PRO A 54 8.88 25.46 10.52
C PRO A 54 9.59 24.10 10.58
N LEU A 55 10.77 24.12 11.23
CA LEU A 55 11.53 22.92 11.53
C LEU A 55 10.92 22.21 12.75
N VAL A 56 10.63 20.92 12.63
CA VAL A 56 10.11 20.04 13.68
C VAL A 56 11.16 19.01 14.09
N ASP A 57 10.96 18.38 15.25
CA ASP A 57 11.82 17.29 15.72
C ASP A 57 11.84 16.12 14.71
N ALA A 58 13.05 15.62 14.45
CA ALA A 58 13.27 14.50 13.54
C ALA A 58 13.09 13.13 14.21
N ALA A 59 13.00 13.04 15.54
CA ALA A 59 12.92 11.75 16.24
C ALA A 59 11.75 10.85 15.77
N PRO A 60 10.48 11.33 15.65
CA PRO A 60 9.38 10.51 15.15
C PRO A 60 9.57 10.07 13.69
N VAL A 61 10.23 10.92 12.89
CA VAL A 61 10.51 10.65 11.47
C VAL A 61 11.55 9.53 11.35
N ARG A 62 12.59 9.56 12.19
CA ARG A 62 13.63 8.53 12.24
C ARG A 62 13.07 7.20 12.73
N GLU A 63 12.25 7.20 13.77
CA GLU A 63 11.53 6.00 14.22
C GLU A 63 10.69 5.41 13.08
N ARG A 64 9.96 6.25 12.35
CA ARG A 64 9.18 5.80 11.20
C ARG A 64 10.04 5.20 10.09
N ILE A 65 11.17 5.80 9.77
CA ILE A 65 12.12 5.23 8.79
C ILE A 65 12.61 3.86 9.26
N ALA A 66 12.98 3.72 10.54
CA ALA A 66 13.42 2.45 11.10
C ALA A 66 12.34 1.37 11.00
N LEU A 67 11.08 1.70 11.33
CA LEU A 67 9.93 0.81 11.17
C LEU A 67 9.75 0.39 9.70
N LEU A 68 9.74 1.34 8.76
CA LEU A 68 9.60 1.05 7.34
C LEU A 68 10.71 0.10 6.86
N LEU A 69 11.96 0.32 7.27
CA LEU A 69 13.08 -0.56 6.93
C LEU A 69 12.94 -1.96 7.56
N ALA A 70 12.54 -2.04 8.82
CA ALA A 70 12.29 -3.31 9.51
C ALA A 70 11.15 -4.11 8.86
N GLU A 71 10.16 -3.41 8.31
CA GLU A 71 9.04 -3.97 7.55
C GLU A 71 9.40 -4.32 6.11
N GLY A 72 10.63 -4.03 5.67
CA GLY A 72 11.15 -4.41 4.36
C GLY A 72 11.05 -3.33 3.28
N ALA A 73 10.83 -2.07 3.63
CA ALA A 73 11.05 -0.97 2.70
C ALA A 73 12.56 -0.78 2.44
N GLN A 74 12.90 -0.15 1.31
CA GLN A 74 14.25 0.30 1.02
C GLN A 74 14.30 1.82 1.05
N SER A 75 15.44 2.41 1.42
CA SER A 75 15.61 3.88 1.37
C SER A 75 15.32 4.47 -0.02
N ALA A 76 15.59 3.71 -1.08
CA ALA A 76 15.23 4.08 -2.45
C ALA A 76 13.70 4.12 -2.69
N ASP A 77 12.93 3.24 -2.06
CA ASP A 77 11.46 3.27 -2.10
C ASP A 77 10.92 4.50 -1.35
N ILE A 78 11.47 4.79 -0.16
CA ILE A 78 11.11 5.97 0.63
C ILE A 78 11.39 7.26 -0.18
N THR A 79 12.58 7.34 -0.80
CA THR A 79 12.97 8.45 -1.70
C THR A 79 11.94 8.64 -2.81
N ARG A 80 11.64 7.58 -3.56
CA ARG A 80 10.70 7.63 -4.69
C ARG A 80 9.29 8.05 -4.27
N ARG A 81 8.84 7.63 -3.09
CA ARG A 81 7.47 7.89 -2.60
C ARG A 81 7.30 9.28 -1.98
N THR A 82 8.37 9.89 -1.50
CA THR A 82 8.33 11.20 -0.82
C THR A 82 8.92 12.33 -1.66
N GLY A 83 9.70 12.01 -2.70
CA GLY A 83 10.50 12.99 -3.44
C GLY A 83 11.71 13.51 -2.66
N ILE A 84 11.93 13.04 -1.43
CA ILE A 84 13.05 13.46 -0.58
C ILE A 84 14.32 12.73 -1.03
N SER A 85 15.44 13.45 -1.15
CA SER A 85 16.69 12.84 -1.59
C SER A 85 17.19 11.76 -0.63
N GLY A 86 17.77 10.69 -1.18
CA GLY A 86 18.32 9.59 -0.38
C GLY A 86 19.38 10.05 0.63
N ARG A 87 20.15 11.09 0.31
CA ARG A 87 21.11 11.73 1.24
C ARG A 87 20.40 12.35 2.44
N THR A 88 19.26 12.99 2.25
CA THR A 88 18.48 13.59 3.34
C THR A 88 17.89 12.49 4.24
N ILE A 89 17.33 11.44 3.65
CA ILE A 89 16.82 10.27 4.40
C ILE A 89 17.95 9.62 5.22
N ALA A 90 19.13 9.42 4.63
CA ALA A 90 20.29 8.87 5.35
C ALA A 90 20.68 9.75 6.54
N ARG A 91 20.77 11.08 6.36
CA ARG A 91 21.10 12.02 7.45
C ARG A 91 20.07 12.04 8.58
N ILE A 92 18.78 11.90 8.27
CA ILE A 92 17.72 11.80 9.28
C ILE A 92 17.87 10.48 10.04
N ARG A 93 18.07 9.38 9.32
CA ARG A 93 18.24 8.04 9.92
C ARG A 93 19.47 7.98 10.83
N ASP A 94 20.60 8.52 10.36
CA ASP A 94 21.90 8.47 11.04
C ASP A 94 22.05 9.58 12.10
N ASP A 95 20.94 10.25 12.46
CA ASP A 95 20.84 11.33 13.45
C ASP A 95 21.77 12.54 13.21
N VAL A 96 22.19 12.75 11.97
CA VAL A 96 23.00 13.93 11.58
C VAL A 96 22.13 15.18 11.46
N THR A 97 20.81 15.04 11.38
CA THR A 97 19.85 16.14 11.19
C THR A 97 18.77 16.06 12.27
N PRO A 98 18.92 16.80 13.40
CA PRO A 98 18.01 16.70 14.53
C PRO A 98 16.64 17.35 14.27
N ARG A 99 16.55 18.20 13.25
CA ARG A 99 15.30 18.87 12.87
C ARG A 99 15.07 18.81 11.37
N VAL A 100 13.82 18.58 10.97
CA VAL A 100 13.40 18.49 9.57
C VAL A 100 12.26 19.46 9.29
N THR A 101 12.02 19.81 8.03
CA THR A 101 10.88 20.68 7.70
C THR A 101 9.55 19.96 7.90
N THR A 102 8.50 20.70 8.27
CA THR A 102 7.16 20.15 8.48
C THR A 102 6.65 19.32 7.27
N PRO A 103 6.80 19.76 6.01
CA PRO A 103 6.40 18.95 4.85
C PRO A 103 7.19 17.63 4.73
N THR A 104 8.48 17.65 5.05
CA THR A 104 9.33 16.44 5.04
C THR A 104 8.85 15.44 6.09
N ALA A 105 8.58 15.92 7.31
CA ALA A 105 8.05 15.09 8.39
C ALA A 105 6.70 14.48 8.00
N ALA A 106 5.76 15.29 7.52
CA ALA A 106 4.45 14.83 7.09
C ALA A 106 4.53 13.77 5.98
N ALA A 107 5.38 13.98 4.97
CA ALA A 107 5.55 13.04 3.86
C ALA A 107 6.06 11.67 4.31
N ILE A 108 7.04 11.63 5.22
CA ILE A 108 7.60 10.37 5.73
C ILE A 108 6.65 9.69 6.71
N LEU A 109 6.03 10.45 7.61
CA LEU A 109 5.10 9.91 8.61
C LEU A 109 3.84 9.31 7.96
N ALA A 110 3.39 9.87 6.83
CA ALA A 110 2.26 9.35 6.07
C ALA A 110 2.57 8.02 5.33
N LEU A 111 3.84 7.65 5.16
CA LEU A 111 4.18 6.41 4.45
C LEU A 111 3.77 5.19 5.27
N ARG A 112 3.11 4.23 4.61
CA ARG A 112 2.94 2.85 5.08
C ARG A 112 3.87 1.88 4.33
N PRO A 113 4.34 0.77 4.93
CA PRO A 113 5.09 -0.25 4.20
C PRO A 113 4.19 -0.87 3.11
N ARG A 114 4.67 -0.97 1.86
CA ARG A 114 3.88 -1.58 0.77
C ARG A 114 3.97 -3.11 0.73
N CYS A 115 4.97 -3.68 1.39
CA CYS A 115 5.31 -5.08 1.28
C CYS A 115 5.81 -5.57 2.63
N THR A 116 4.89 -5.86 3.56
CA THR A 116 5.26 -6.44 4.85
C THR A 116 5.47 -7.94 4.71
N ARG A 117 6.21 -8.56 5.64
CA ARG A 117 6.32 -10.03 5.72
C ARG A 117 4.94 -10.69 5.87
N ARG A 118 4.10 -10.12 6.75
CA ARG A 118 2.70 -10.53 6.96
C ARG A 118 1.89 -10.45 5.65
N GLY A 119 2.00 -9.33 4.95
CA GLY A 119 1.33 -9.13 3.66
C GLY A 119 1.84 -10.06 2.57
N ALA A 120 3.13 -10.37 2.52
CA ALA A 120 3.67 -11.36 1.58
C ALA A 120 3.15 -12.78 1.89
N ARG A 121 3.11 -13.17 3.17
CA ARG A 121 2.51 -14.44 3.62
C ARG A 121 1.06 -14.54 3.18
N ARG A 122 0.26 -13.50 3.44
CA ARG A 122 -1.16 -13.44 3.03
C ARG A 122 -1.34 -13.49 1.52
N ARG A 123 -0.50 -12.80 0.74
CA ARG A 123 -0.54 -12.88 -0.73
C ARG A 123 -0.25 -14.28 -1.25
N ILE A 124 0.73 -14.98 -0.69
CA ILE A 124 1.04 -16.36 -1.06
C ILE A 124 -0.16 -17.26 -0.73
N GLN A 125 -0.74 -17.12 0.46
CA GLN A 125 -1.95 -17.85 0.88
C GLN A 125 -3.14 -17.58 -0.06
N ALA A 126 -3.35 -16.32 -0.41
CA ALA A 126 -4.42 -15.89 -1.29
C ALA A 126 -4.26 -16.40 -2.73
N LEU A 127 -3.04 -16.33 -3.28
CA LEU A 127 -2.72 -16.95 -4.58
C LEU A 127 -3.00 -18.45 -4.57
N HIS A 128 -2.63 -19.12 -3.49
CA HIS A 128 -2.90 -20.55 -3.31
C HIS A 128 -4.40 -20.84 -3.23
N ALA A 129 -5.18 -19.98 -2.57
CA ALA A 129 -6.64 -20.07 -2.49
C ALA A 129 -7.34 -19.89 -3.84
N VAL A 130 -6.73 -19.19 -4.80
CA VAL A 130 -7.24 -19.08 -6.19
C VAL A 130 -6.60 -20.09 -7.15
N GLY A 131 -5.81 -21.03 -6.63
CA GLY A 131 -5.33 -22.21 -7.36
C GLY A 131 -3.90 -22.13 -7.88
N TRP A 132 -3.09 -21.18 -7.43
CA TRP A 132 -1.65 -21.20 -7.71
C TRP A 132 -0.93 -22.24 -6.85
N ARG A 133 -0.04 -23.04 -7.46
CA ARG A 133 0.82 -23.96 -6.68
C ARG A 133 2.00 -23.17 -6.10
N LEU A 134 2.54 -23.61 -4.96
CA LEU A 134 3.69 -22.93 -4.33
C LEU A 134 4.92 -22.89 -5.25
N ASN A 135 5.14 -23.95 -6.05
CA ASN A 135 6.22 -23.99 -7.03
C ASN A 135 6.00 -22.99 -8.18
N ASP A 136 4.75 -22.79 -8.62
CA ASP A 136 4.42 -21.78 -9.63
C ASP A 136 4.69 -20.38 -9.09
N ILE A 137 4.30 -20.12 -7.83
CA ILE A 137 4.56 -18.84 -7.15
C ILE A 137 6.05 -18.58 -7.08
N SER A 138 6.83 -19.57 -6.65
CA SER A 138 8.30 -19.51 -6.57
C SER A 138 8.92 -19.20 -7.93
N ALA A 139 8.55 -19.94 -8.97
CA ALA A 139 9.07 -19.76 -10.32
C ALA A 139 8.71 -18.39 -10.90
N CYS A 140 7.43 -18.01 -10.87
CA CYS A 140 6.95 -16.75 -11.46
C CYS A 140 7.35 -15.49 -10.69
N ALA A 141 7.65 -15.61 -9.39
CA ALA A 141 8.22 -14.51 -8.60
C ALA A 141 9.75 -14.47 -8.66
N HIS A 142 10.42 -15.47 -9.26
CA HIS A 142 11.87 -15.64 -9.19
C HIS A 142 12.40 -15.60 -7.75
N VAL A 143 11.76 -16.39 -6.89
CA VAL A 143 12.10 -16.56 -5.47
C VAL A 143 12.28 -18.04 -5.19
N SER A 144 13.30 -18.43 -4.43
CA SER A 144 13.54 -19.84 -4.08
C SER A 144 12.31 -20.48 -3.40
N PRO A 145 11.98 -21.76 -3.69
CA PRO A 145 10.88 -22.46 -3.02
C PRO A 145 11.04 -22.50 -1.50
N TYR A 146 12.29 -22.60 -1.01
CA TYR A 146 12.60 -22.54 0.42
C TYR A 146 12.16 -21.22 1.05
N MET A 147 12.39 -20.11 0.34
CA MET A 147 12.01 -18.78 0.81
C MET A 147 10.49 -18.60 0.88
N VAL A 148 9.75 -19.11 -0.11
CA VAL A 148 8.27 -19.13 -0.07
C VAL A 148 7.77 -19.89 1.15
N GLN A 149 8.35 -21.06 1.45
CA GLN A 149 8.00 -21.82 2.66
C GLN A 149 8.36 -21.06 3.94
N SER A 150 9.53 -20.41 4.00
CA SER A 150 9.95 -19.60 5.15
C SER A 150 8.97 -18.47 5.45
N ILE A 151 8.52 -17.75 4.42
CA ILE A 151 7.49 -16.70 4.54
C ILE A 151 6.16 -17.27 5.04
N LEU A 152 5.74 -18.43 4.54
CA LEU A 152 4.47 -19.06 4.94
C LEU A 152 4.44 -19.54 6.39
N ARG A 153 5.56 -20.09 6.88
CA ARG A 153 5.71 -20.57 8.26
C ARG A 153 5.89 -19.44 9.27
N ASP A 154 6.23 -18.25 8.79
CA ASP A 154 6.49 -17.08 9.61
C ASP A 154 7.57 -17.29 10.68
N ASP A 155 8.53 -18.15 10.37
CA ASP A 155 9.59 -18.56 11.27
C ASP A 155 10.56 -17.38 11.53
N PRO A 156 10.66 -16.88 12.78
CA PRO A 156 11.49 -15.73 13.12
C PRO A 156 12.99 -16.08 13.20
N ASP A 157 13.33 -17.34 13.46
CA ASP A 157 14.71 -17.83 13.61
C ASP A 157 15.33 -18.16 12.25
N ARG A 158 14.51 -18.30 11.22
CA ARG A 158 14.97 -18.45 9.83
C ARG A 158 15.36 -17.12 9.19
N MET A 159 16.15 -17.25 8.11
CA MET A 159 16.57 -16.15 7.25
C MET A 159 15.40 -15.21 6.91
N ARG A 160 15.51 -13.96 7.35
CA ARG A 160 14.51 -12.92 7.06
C ARG A 160 14.46 -12.64 5.56
N PRO A 161 13.27 -12.64 4.94
CA PRO A 161 13.13 -12.31 3.53
C PRO A 161 13.60 -10.87 3.29
N ARG A 162 14.43 -10.68 2.26
CA ARG A 162 14.87 -9.33 1.86
C ARG A 162 13.69 -8.54 1.30
N ALA A 163 13.75 -7.22 1.41
CA ALA A 163 12.80 -6.28 0.79
C ALA A 163 12.47 -6.64 -0.68
N ALA A 164 13.50 -6.93 -1.47
CA ALA A 164 13.36 -7.32 -2.88
C ALA A 164 12.54 -8.61 -3.07
N THR A 165 12.65 -9.57 -2.15
CA THR A 165 11.86 -10.80 -2.15
C THR A 165 10.38 -10.51 -1.92
N LEU A 166 10.07 -9.68 -0.92
CA LEU A 166 8.68 -9.28 -0.62
C LEU A 166 8.07 -8.51 -1.80
N ALA A 167 8.85 -7.61 -2.42
CA ALA A 167 8.44 -6.87 -3.61
C ALA A 167 8.17 -7.77 -4.83
N ARG A 168 8.95 -8.85 -5.02
CA ARG A 168 8.70 -9.84 -6.09
C ARG A 168 7.39 -10.59 -5.88
N VAL A 169 7.09 -11.00 -4.64
CA VAL A 169 5.82 -11.63 -4.29
C VAL A 169 4.65 -10.67 -4.50
N TYR A 170 4.80 -9.40 -4.10
CA TYR A 170 3.83 -8.35 -4.37
C TYR A 170 3.58 -8.20 -5.88
N ALA A 171 4.64 -8.09 -6.69
CA ALA A 171 4.51 -7.90 -8.13
C ALA A 171 3.85 -9.10 -8.82
N LEU A 172 4.09 -10.32 -8.35
CA LEU A 172 3.37 -11.50 -8.84
C LEU A 172 1.88 -11.43 -8.47
N TYR A 173 1.57 -11.13 -7.21
CA TYR A 173 0.19 -11.00 -6.75
C TYR A 173 -0.58 -9.94 -7.53
N ASP A 174 0.02 -8.77 -7.76
CA ASP A 174 -0.58 -7.69 -8.53
C ASP A 174 -0.90 -8.13 -9.96
N ARG A 175 0.04 -8.80 -10.63
CA ARG A 175 -0.19 -9.37 -11.97
C ARG A 175 -1.30 -10.43 -11.97
N ALA A 176 -1.31 -11.33 -10.99
CA ALA A 176 -2.30 -12.40 -10.89
C ALA A 176 -3.72 -11.88 -10.64
N VAL A 177 -3.87 -10.94 -9.70
CA VAL A 177 -5.18 -10.49 -9.23
C VAL A 177 -5.70 -9.30 -10.03
N ARG A 178 -4.87 -8.27 -10.27
CA ARG A 178 -5.31 -7.07 -11.00
C ARG A 178 -5.25 -7.22 -12.50
N ARG A 179 -4.32 -8.03 -13.01
CA ARG A 179 -4.11 -8.23 -14.45
C ARG A 179 -4.53 -9.62 -14.93
N ASN A 180 -5.28 -10.36 -14.11
CA ASN A 180 -5.80 -11.70 -14.41
C ASN A 180 -4.76 -12.70 -14.93
N LEU A 181 -3.49 -12.59 -14.52
CA LEU A 181 -2.48 -13.59 -14.85
C LEU A 181 -2.85 -14.94 -14.23
N THR A 182 -2.83 -16.00 -15.02
CA THR A 182 -3.09 -17.37 -14.58
C THR A 182 -1.81 -18.13 -14.26
N PRO A 183 -1.82 -19.07 -13.31
CA PRO A 183 -0.66 -19.91 -13.04
C PRO A 183 -0.27 -20.75 -14.27
N PRO A 184 1.04 -21.01 -14.49
CA PRO A 184 1.50 -21.97 -15.49
C PRO A 184 0.84 -23.34 -15.27
N GLY A 185 0.27 -23.94 -16.31
CA GLY A 185 -0.45 -25.21 -16.21
C GLY A 185 -1.87 -25.11 -15.63
N GLY A 186 -2.42 -23.90 -15.47
CA GLY A 186 -3.80 -23.67 -15.06
C GLY A 186 -4.04 -23.80 -13.54
N ARG A 187 -5.27 -23.49 -13.12
CA ARG A 187 -5.65 -23.46 -11.70
C ARG A 187 -5.65 -24.87 -11.11
N SER A 188 -4.93 -25.07 -10.01
CA SER A 188 -4.86 -26.35 -9.31
C SER A 188 -6.00 -26.50 -8.30
N GLN A 189 -6.92 -27.44 -8.54
CA GLN A 189 -7.98 -27.79 -7.58
C GLN A 189 -7.42 -28.30 -6.25
N ARG A 190 -6.27 -29.00 -6.28
CA ARG A 190 -5.59 -29.47 -5.07
C ARG A 190 -5.12 -28.30 -4.20
N ALA A 191 -4.59 -27.24 -4.82
CA ALA A 191 -4.17 -26.05 -4.11
C ALA A 191 -5.36 -25.34 -3.44
N ILE A 192 -6.47 -25.18 -4.17
CA ILE A 192 -7.71 -24.57 -3.65
C ILE A 192 -8.25 -25.35 -2.45
N ARG A 193 -8.41 -26.68 -2.57
CA ARG A 193 -8.91 -27.52 -1.46
C ARG A 193 -8.00 -27.43 -0.24
N ARG A 194 -6.69 -27.46 -0.43
CA ARG A 194 -5.72 -27.36 0.66
C ARG A 194 -5.76 -25.98 1.34
N ALA A 195 -5.90 -24.91 0.57
CA ALA A 195 -6.09 -23.56 1.12
C ALA A 195 -7.36 -23.49 1.99
N ALA A 196 -8.48 -24.06 1.52
CA ALA A 196 -9.72 -24.11 2.29
C ALA A 196 -9.57 -24.87 3.62
N GLN A 197 -8.87 -26.02 3.62
CA GLN A 197 -8.57 -26.78 4.84
C GLN A 197 -7.71 -26.00 5.84
N LEU A 198 -6.82 -25.14 5.34
CA LEU A 198 -5.95 -24.29 6.16
C LEU A 198 -6.59 -22.95 6.53
N GLY A 199 -7.86 -22.73 6.17
CA GLY A 199 -8.57 -21.47 6.40
C GLY A 199 -8.02 -20.28 5.60
N TRP A 200 -7.26 -20.52 4.53
CA TRP A 200 -6.70 -19.46 3.70
C TRP A 200 -7.77 -18.90 2.76
N VAL A 201 -7.86 -17.58 2.71
CA VAL A 201 -8.92 -16.87 1.99
C VAL A 201 -8.43 -16.26 0.68
N SER A 202 -9.34 -16.10 -0.26
CA SER A 202 -9.12 -15.48 -1.58
C SER A 202 -8.66 -14.01 -1.47
N PRO A 203 -7.90 -13.49 -2.47
CA PRO A 203 -7.54 -12.08 -2.60
C PRO A 203 -8.70 -11.09 -2.38
N MET A 204 -9.90 -11.43 -2.87
CA MET A 204 -11.08 -10.56 -2.82
C MET A 204 -11.67 -10.38 -1.41
N ARG A 205 -11.12 -11.08 -0.41
CA ARG A 205 -11.60 -11.03 0.98
C ARG A 205 -10.81 -10.03 1.83
N TRP A 206 -9.84 -9.34 1.22
CA TRP A 206 -9.00 -8.35 1.88
C TRP A 206 -9.24 -6.98 1.24
N ALA A 207 -9.53 -5.97 2.06
CA ALA A 207 -9.59 -4.58 1.60
C ALA A 207 -8.17 -4.03 1.49
N ASP A 208 -7.36 -4.23 2.54
CA ASP A 208 -5.92 -3.99 2.58
C ASP A 208 -5.19 -5.22 3.14
N ILE A 209 -4.72 -6.09 2.23
CA ILE A 209 -4.08 -7.37 2.59
C ILE A 209 -2.81 -7.21 3.45
N ASP A 210 -2.15 -6.05 3.42
CA ASP A 210 -0.96 -5.79 4.24
C ASP A 210 -1.30 -5.43 5.68
N HIS A 211 -2.41 -4.71 5.88
CA HIS A 211 -2.69 -3.97 7.10
C HIS A 211 -3.94 -4.41 7.85
N ASP A 212 -4.93 -4.98 7.17
CA ASP A 212 -6.16 -5.46 7.82
C ASP A 212 -5.82 -6.50 8.90
N GLU A 213 -6.47 -6.45 10.05
CA GLU A 213 -6.26 -7.46 11.08
C GLU A 213 -6.79 -8.83 10.64
N GLN A 214 -8.00 -8.82 10.07
CA GLN A 214 -8.72 -9.99 9.59
C GLN A 214 -9.29 -9.71 8.19
N PRO A 215 -9.48 -10.75 7.36
CA PRO A 215 -10.20 -10.56 6.11
C PRO A 215 -11.64 -10.16 6.39
N GLU A 216 -12.27 -9.44 5.47
CA GLU A 216 -13.69 -9.09 5.58
C GLU A 216 -14.49 -10.35 5.88
N PRO A 217 -15.44 -10.32 6.84
CA PRO A 217 -16.24 -11.49 7.15
C PRO A 217 -16.92 -11.98 5.88
N VAL A 218 -17.08 -13.30 5.73
CA VAL A 218 -18.05 -13.76 4.72
C VAL A 218 -19.33 -13.26 5.35
N LEU A 219 -19.89 -12.15 4.86
CA LEU A 219 -21.33 -12.01 4.94
C LEU A 219 -21.81 -13.24 4.22
N ARG A 220 -22.12 -14.29 4.99
CA ARG A 220 -22.79 -15.45 4.48
C ARG A 220 -24.15 -14.92 4.08
N ARG A 221 -24.25 -14.28 2.91
CA ARG A 221 -25.42 -14.46 2.07
C ARG A 221 -25.35 -15.89 1.54
N ARG A 222 -25.28 -16.86 2.45
CA ARG A 222 -25.58 -18.26 2.16
C ARG A 222 -27.09 -18.38 2.30
N GLY A 223 -27.63 -19.25 1.46
CA GLY A 223 -29.05 -19.42 1.22
C GLY A 223 -29.86 -19.82 2.44
N ALA A 224 -31.14 -20.08 2.17
CA ALA A 224 -32.19 -20.42 3.13
C ALA A 224 -32.50 -19.27 4.11
N ASP A 225 -31.54 -18.84 4.94
CA ASP A 225 -31.76 -17.85 6.01
C ASP A 225 -32.04 -16.44 5.46
N ALA A 226 -31.26 -16.00 4.46
CA ALA A 226 -31.53 -14.73 3.79
C ALA A 226 -32.86 -14.72 3.02
N LEU A 227 -33.32 -15.87 2.53
CA LEU A 227 -34.61 -15.97 1.84
C LEU A 227 -35.76 -15.95 2.85
N ALA A 228 -35.54 -16.51 4.04
CA ALA A 228 -36.49 -16.44 5.15
C ALA A 228 -36.60 -15.03 5.72
N GLU A 229 -35.49 -14.30 5.78
CA GLU A 229 -35.46 -12.89 6.17
C GLU A 229 -36.13 -12.00 5.12
N ASP A 230 -35.84 -12.16 3.83
CA ASP A 230 -36.54 -11.45 2.74
C ASP A 230 -38.07 -11.70 2.82
N LEU A 231 -38.48 -12.94 3.14
CA LEU A 231 -39.90 -13.29 3.37
C LEU A 231 -40.48 -12.62 4.62
N ALA A 232 -39.69 -12.52 5.71
CA ALA A 232 -40.09 -11.83 6.94
C ALA A 232 -40.23 -10.31 6.73
N HIS A 233 -39.49 -9.73 5.77
CA HIS A 233 -39.61 -8.33 5.35
C HIS A 233 -40.74 -8.10 4.33
N GLY A 234 -41.62 -9.08 4.14
CA GLY A 234 -42.84 -8.94 3.34
C GLY A 234 -42.67 -9.21 1.86
N MET A 235 -41.50 -9.64 1.39
CA MET A 235 -41.34 -10.09 0.01
C MET A 235 -42.03 -11.45 -0.20
N THR A 236 -42.66 -11.64 -1.35
CA THR A 236 -43.22 -12.95 -1.69
C THR A 236 -42.12 -13.92 -2.13
N VAL A 237 -42.37 -15.22 -2.01
CA VAL A 237 -41.46 -16.26 -2.54
C VAL A 237 -41.25 -16.08 -4.05
N HIS A 238 -42.25 -15.54 -4.76
CA HIS A 238 -42.17 -15.23 -6.17
C HIS A 238 -41.18 -14.10 -6.47
N ASP A 239 -41.23 -13.00 -5.70
CA ASP A 239 -40.31 -11.87 -5.86
C ASP A 239 -38.87 -12.26 -5.51
N ILE A 240 -38.71 -13.08 -4.47
CA ILE A 240 -37.42 -13.64 -4.06
C ILE A 240 -36.85 -14.55 -5.16
N ALA A 241 -37.68 -15.41 -5.74
CA ALA A 241 -37.28 -16.31 -6.83
C ALA A 241 -36.86 -15.54 -8.08
N ARG A 242 -37.62 -14.49 -8.45
CA ARG A 242 -37.32 -13.57 -9.55
C ARG A 242 -36.00 -12.83 -9.33
N ALA A 243 -35.81 -12.22 -8.16
CA ALA A 243 -34.61 -11.45 -7.83
C ALA A 243 -33.33 -12.29 -7.78
N ARG A 244 -33.45 -13.61 -7.54
CA ARG A 244 -32.32 -14.54 -7.41
C ARG A 244 -32.16 -15.49 -8.59
N HIS A 245 -33.00 -15.38 -9.63
CA HIS A 245 -33.01 -16.23 -10.81
C HIS A 245 -33.07 -17.74 -10.48
N VAL A 246 -33.92 -18.10 -9.51
CA VAL A 246 -34.19 -19.50 -9.13
C VAL A 246 -35.67 -19.81 -9.32
N SER A 247 -36.03 -21.10 -9.35
CA SER A 247 -37.45 -21.46 -9.35
C SER A 247 -38.09 -21.12 -8.00
N THR A 248 -39.39 -20.82 -8.03
CA THR A 248 -40.21 -20.59 -6.83
C THR A 248 -40.16 -21.77 -5.87
N GLU A 249 -40.12 -22.99 -6.41
CA GLU A 249 -40.00 -24.23 -5.65
C GLU A 249 -38.61 -24.39 -4.99
N SER A 250 -37.54 -23.98 -5.68
CA SER A 250 -36.19 -23.95 -5.10
C SER A 250 -36.09 -22.92 -3.97
N ALA A 251 -36.72 -21.76 -4.14
CA ALA A 251 -36.79 -20.72 -3.12
C ALA A 251 -37.60 -21.18 -1.90
N ALA A 252 -38.80 -21.76 -2.10
CA ALA A 252 -39.64 -22.30 -1.03
C ALA A 252 -38.93 -23.43 -0.26
N SER A 253 -38.30 -24.37 -0.97
CA SER A 253 -37.54 -25.48 -0.36
C SER A 253 -36.32 -24.99 0.41
N ALA A 254 -35.72 -23.87 0.00
CA ALA A 254 -34.64 -23.25 0.76
C ALA A 254 -35.18 -22.56 2.03
N ILE A 255 -36.28 -21.81 1.96
CA ILE A 255 -36.92 -21.18 3.13
C ILE A 255 -37.37 -22.23 4.15
N TYR A 256 -37.96 -23.34 3.70
CA TYR A 256 -38.33 -24.46 4.56
C TYR A 256 -37.13 -25.06 5.29
N ARG A 257 -36.00 -25.25 4.60
CA ARG A 257 -34.76 -25.75 5.23
C ARG A 257 -34.16 -24.80 6.27
N ALA A 258 -34.40 -23.49 6.15
CA ALA A 258 -33.96 -22.50 7.15
C ALA A 258 -34.87 -22.41 8.36
N THR A 259 -36.19 -22.37 8.12
CA THR A 259 -37.17 -22.02 9.16
C THR A 259 -37.89 -23.22 9.76
N GLY A 260 -37.78 -24.39 9.13
CA GLY A 260 -38.60 -25.56 9.45
C GLY A 260 -40.09 -25.38 9.09
N ARG A 261 -40.47 -24.26 8.48
CA ARG A 261 -41.86 -23.91 8.15
C ARG A 261 -42.01 -23.67 6.66
N TRP A 262 -43.00 -24.32 6.06
CA TRP A 262 -43.29 -24.11 4.65
C TRP A 262 -44.01 -22.77 4.45
N PRO A 263 -43.64 -21.96 3.43
CA PRO A 263 -44.30 -20.67 3.18
C PRO A 263 -45.81 -20.83 2.94
N SER A 264 -46.61 -19.91 3.51
CA SER A 264 -48.07 -19.93 3.37
C SER A 264 -48.52 -19.74 1.93
N ARG A 265 -49.82 -19.92 1.66
CA ARG A 265 -50.38 -19.78 0.31
C ARG A 265 -50.27 -18.35 -0.20
N ASP A 266 -50.45 -17.36 0.68
CA ASP A 266 -50.39 -15.94 0.33
C ASP A 266 -48.96 -15.45 0.13
N GLN A 267 -48.02 -15.95 0.94
CA GLN A 267 -46.58 -15.70 0.77
C GLN A 267 -46.00 -16.25 -0.55
N ARG A 268 -46.71 -17.16 -1.22
CA ARG A 268 -46.28 -17.77 -2.50
C ARG A 268 -46.90 -17.13 -3.73
N LYS A 269 -47.95 -16.32 -3.58
CA LYS A 269 -48.60 -15.62 -4.70
C LYS A 269 -47.73 -14.46 -5.16
N GLU A 270 -47.88 -14.08 -6.42
CA GLU A 270 -47.31 -12.85 -6.96
C GLU A 270 -47.99 -11.66 -6.27
N ALA A 271 -47.19 -10.68 -5.81
CA ALA A 271 -47.76 -9.43 -5.29
C ALA A 271 -48.52 -8.74 -6.42
N ALA A 272 -49.79 -8.40 -6.17
CA ALA A 272 -50.67 -7.71 -7.12
C ALA A 272 -50.17 -6.29 -7.44
#